data_AF-V7HX35-F1
#
_entry.id   AF-V7HX35-F1
#
_cell.length_a   1.000
_cell.length_b   1.000
_cell.length_c   1.000
_cell.angle_alpha   90.00
_cell.angle_beta   90.00
_cell.angle_gamma   90.00
#
_symmetry.space_group_name_H-M   'P 1'
#
loop_
_entity.id
_entity.type
_entity.pdbx_description
1 polymer ?
#
loop_
_entity_poly.entity_id
_entity_poly.type
_entity_poly.pdbx_seq_one_letter_code
_entity_poly.pdbx_strand_id
1 'polypeptide(L)'
;MLNPLVKLLLKLKIKGHGLNRSGAVSLVFLGIFVLLFWVLASVVPQIISQTQAVIEDIPSYIKGLQTWSDKVSQKGFLAEIMQRDDVQSYLTKGQSEILNNVKKFLLSLSNSFGSLFSLVANVVVTIVTVPFVLFYMLRDGYKLIPGIKKYFPSNGDKMEDLMRQMNETISRYIAGQAIECLSVGILSFIGYSLVGVPYALLVGIFAGITNIIPYLGPYIGLIPALLLASSHSLKMMIFVVIVCVVVQQIDGNLIYPNVIGKSLEIHPLTIILLLLVAGNLAGLLGMILGIPLYAVVKTVVKYFYGIYRLRKSHS
;
A
#
# COMPACT_ATOMS: atom_id res chain seq x y z
N MET A 1 -8.97 11.67 20.22
CA MET A 1 -9.80 12.32 19.17
C MET A 1 -11.02 11.48 18.72
N LEU A 2 -11.38 10.37 19.38
CA LEU A 2 -12.56 9.51 19.09
C LEU A 2 -13.94 10.08 19.52
N ASN A 3 -14.03 11.38 19.74
CA ASN A 3 -15.15 12.01 20.47
C ASN A 3 -16.45 12.33 19.69
N PRO A 4 -16.56 12.28 18.34
CA PRO A 4 -17.83 12.58 17.67
C PRO A 4 -18.85 11.42 17.72
N LEU A 5 -18.42 10.19 17.39
CA LEU A 5 -19.31 9.01 17.30
C LEU A 5 -19.85 8.58 18.66
N VAL A 6 -19.00 8.59 19.70
CA VAL A 6 -19.41 8.27 21.07
C VAL A 6 -20.40 9.30 21.62
N LYS A 7 -20.23 10.60 21.29
CA LYS A 7 -21.17 11.66 21.67
C LYS A 7 -22.53 11.53 20.96
N LEU A 8 -22.53 11.05 19.71
CA LEU A 8 -23.76 10.83 18.95
C LEU A 8 -24.54 9.63 19.49
N LEU A 9 -23.84 8.57 19.91
CA LEU A 9 -24.43 7.38 20.53
C LEU A 9 -24.89 7.61 21.97
N LEU A 10 -24.24 8.49 22.74
CA LEU A 10 -24.72 8.88 24.09
C LEU A 10 -26.06 9.62 24.06
N LYS A 11 -26.47 10.17 22.91
CA LYS A 11 -27.79 10.78 22.71
C LYS A 11 -28.89 9.76 22.36
N LEU A 12 -28.53 8.54 21.98
CA LEU A 12 -29.51 7.47 21.70
C LEU A 12 -30.01 6.88 23.03
N LYS A 13 -31.26 7.18 23.37
CA LYS A 13 -31.96 6.56 24.50
C LYS A 13 -32.50 5.20 24.06
N ILE A 14 -31.94 4.13 24.58
CA ILE A 14 -32.49 2.77 24.43
C ILE A 14 -33.27 2.47 25.72
N LYS A 15 -34.58 2.22 25.61
CA LYS A 15 -35.48 1.89 26.75
C LYS A 15 -35.40 2.88 27.94
N GLY A 16 -35.41 4.18 27.65
CA GLY A 16 -35.58 5.24 28.67
C GLY A 16 -34.37 5.53 29.56
N HIS A 17 -33.31 4.72 29.51
CA HIS A 17 -32.06 4.96 30.24
C HIS A 17 -30.95 5.40 29.27
N GLY A 18 -30.19 6.43 29.64
CA GLY A 18 -29.02 6.84 28.87
C GLY A 18 -27.96 5.74 28.94
N LEU A 19 -27.31 5.43 27.81
CA LEU A 19 -26.24 4.45 27.80
C LEU A 19 -25.07 4.93 28.69
N ASN A 20 -24.67 4.13 29.68
CA ASN A 20 -23.45 4.41 30.43
C ASN A 20 -22.25 4.49 29.47
N ARG A 21 -21.30 5.39 29.74
CA ARG A 21 -20.14 5.68 28.87
C ARG A 21 -19.38 4.41 28.45
N SER A 22 -19.29 3.41 29.34
CA SER A 22 -18.70 2.11 29.05
C SER A 22 -19.50 1.32 28.01
N GLY A 23 -20.83 1.28 28.10
CA GLY A 23 -21.69 0.63 27.10
C GLY A 23 -21.62 1.31 25.73
N ALA A 24 -21.53 2.64 25.69
CA ALA A 24 -21.44 3.38 24.42
C ALA A 24 -20.11 3.08 23.70
N VAL A 25 -19.01 2.96 24.45
CA VAL A 25 -17.71 2.54 23.92
C VAL A 25 -17.77 1.08 23.46
N SER A 26 -18.29 0.16 24.27
CA SER A 26 -18.43 -1.25 23.89
C SER A 26 -19.26 -1.44 22.62
N LEU A 27 -20.32 -0.65 22.43
CA LEU A 27 -21.18 -0.74 21.26
C LEU A 27 -20.49 -0.21 19.99
N VAL A 28 -19.68 0.85 20.09
CA VAL A 28 -18.83 1.32 18.98
C VAL A 28 -17.80 0.25 18.59
N PHE A 29 -17.11 -0.33 19.57
CA PHE A 29 -16.14 -1.39 19.31
C PHE A 29 -16.80 -2.61 18.69
N LEU A 30 -17.96 -3.04 19.20
CA LEU A 30 -18.73 -4.14 18.65
C LEU A 30 -19.16 -3.85 17.21
N GLY A 31 -19.61 -2.63 16.91
CA GLY A 31 -19.93 -2.19 15.55
C GLY A 31 -18.71 -2.25 14.60
N ILE A 32 -17.53 -1.82 15.06
CA ILE A 32 -16.28 -1.93 14.30
C ILE A 32 -15.92 -3.40 14.05
N PHE A 33 -16.02 -4.26 15.06
CA PHE A 33 -15.73 -5.69 14.92
C PHE A 33 -16.70 -6.37 13.95
N VAL A 34 -18.00 -6.06 14.04
CA VAL A 34 -19.01 -6.58 13.12
C VAL A 34 -18.76 -6.10 11.68
N LEU A 35 -18.48 -4.81 11.49
CA LEU A 35 -18.14 -4.26 10.18
C LEU A 35 -16.89 -4.94 9.61
N LEU A 36 -15.84 -5.07 10.42
CA LEU A 36 -14.59 -5.69 10.02
C LEU A 36 -14.79 -7.17 9.66
N PHE A 37 -15.53 -7.92 10.48
CA PHE A 37 -15.91 -9.30 10.18
C PHE A 37 -16.70 -9.40 8.88
N TRP A 38 -17.69 -8.53 8.68
CA TRP A 38 -18.51 -8.52 7.46
C TRP A 38 -17.69 -8.20 6.20
N VAL A 39 -16.79 -7.20 6.26
CA VAL A 39 -15.88 -6.87 5.17
C VAL A 39 -14.99 -8.06 4.85
N LEU A 40 -14.38 -8.69 5.86
CA LEU A 40 -13.52 -9.86 5.65
C LEU A 40 -14.30 -11.05 5.09
N ALA A 41 -15.47 -11.35 5.64
CA ALA A 41 -16.32 -12.44 5.18
C ALA A 41 -16.81 -12.24 3.74
N SER A 42 -16.91 -10.99 3.26
CA SER A 42 -17.32 -10.68 1.88
C SER A 42 -16.13 -10.62 0.92
N VAL A 43 -15.03 -9.98 1.33
CA VAL A 43 -13.86 -9.72 0.48
C VAL A 43 -12.98 -10.95 0.34
N VAL A 44 -12.74 -11.71 1.42
CA VAL A 44 -11.82 -12.86 1.41
C VAL A 44 -12.28 -13.96 0.43
N PRO A 45 -13.55 -14.41 0.42
CA PRO A 45 -13.99 -15.41 -0.55
C PRO A 45 -13.90 -14.91 -1.99
N GLN A 46 -14.19 -13.62 -2.22
CA GLN A 46 -14.04 -13.03 -3.55
C GLN A 46 -12.58 -13.05 -3.99
N ILE A 47 -11.64 -12.61 -3.16
CA ILE A 47 -10.20 -12.71 -3.47
C ILE A 47 -9.83 -14.16 -3.84
N ILE A 48 -10.23 -15.14 -3.03
CA ILE A 48 -9.93 -16.56 -3.30
C ILE A 48 -10.46 -16.99 -4.67
N SER A 49 -11.74 -16.73 -4.94
CA SER A 49 -12.37 -17.10 -6.21
C SER A 49 -11.75 -16.41 -7.43
N GLN A 50 -11.46 -15.11 -7.32
CA GLN A 50 -10.87 -14.31 -8.40
C GLN A 50 -9.45 -14.77 -8.67
N THR A 51 -8.69 -15.09 -7.62
CA THR A 51 -7.34 -15.61 -7.77
C THR A 51 -7.31 -17.00 -8.39
N GLN A 52 -8.21 -17.92 -7.99
CA GLN A 52 -8.32 -19.24 -8.62
C GLN A 52 -8.64 -19.11 -10.11
N ALA A 53 -9.61 -18.27 -10.45
CA ALA A 53 -9.98 -18.03 -11.84
C ALA A 53 -8.83 -17.40 -12.65
N VAL A 54 -8.08 -16.44 -12.07
CA VAL A 54 -6.87 -15.90 -12.72
C VAL A 54 -5.85 -16.99 -13.00
N ILE A 55 -5.62 -17.92 -12.06
CA ILE A 55 -4.65 -19.03 -12.22
C ILE A 55 -5.08 -19.97 -13.35
N GLU A 56 -6.36 -20.36 -13.39
CA GLU A 56 -6.93 -21.20 -14.44
C GLU A 56 -6.82 -20.53 -15.82
N ASP A 57 -7.01 -19.21 -15.87
CA ASP A 57 -6.99 -18.41 -17.09
C ASP A 57 -5.58 -17.96 -17.53
N ILE A 58 -4.50 -18.20 -16.76
CA ILE A 58 -3.11 -17.82 -17.10
C ILE A 58 -2.74 -18.13 -18.57
N PRO A 59 -3.02 -19.33 -19.12
CA PRO A 59 -2.68 -19.64 -20.50
C PRO A 59 -3.39 -18.72 -21.51
N SER A 60 -4.63 -18.32 -21.21
CA SER A 60 -5.39 -17.39 -22.04
C SER A 60 -4.79 -15.99 -21.98
N TYR A 61 -4.31 -15.54 -20.82
CA TYR A 61 -3.68 -14.23 -20.67
C TYR A 61 -2.36 -14.12 -21.44
N ILE A 62 -1.56 -15.18 -21.42
CA ILE A 62 -0.32 -15.26 -22.20
C ILE A 62 -0.63 -15.21 -23.71
N LYS A 63 -1.66 -15.93 -24.16
CA LYS A 63 -2.10 -15.92 -25.57
C LYS A 63 -2.65 -14.56 -25.99
N GLY A 64 -3.37 -13.87 -25.11
CA GLY A 64 -3.85 -12.51 -25.32
C GLY A 64 -2.71 -11.52 -25.54
N LEU A 65 -1.68 -11.58 -24.68
CA LEU A 65 -0.45 -10.79 -24.83
C LEU A 65 0.29 -11.09 -26.14
N GLN A 66 0.42 -12.36 -26.53
CA GLN A 66 1.01 -12.74 -27.82
C GLN A 66 0.22 -12.15 -28.99
N THR A 67 -1.11 -12.33 -28.99
CA THR A 67 -1.99 -11.83 -30.04
C THR A 67 -1.96 -10.31 -30.14
N TRP A 68 -1.89 -9.61 -29.01
CA TRP A 68 -1.72 -8.16 -28.97
C TRP A 68 -0.38 -7.75 -29.57
N SER A 69 0.71 -8.41 -29.15
CA SER A 69 2.05 -8.17 -29.68
C SER A 69 2.07 -8.34 -31.19
N ASP A 70 1.49 -9.43 -31.71
CA ASP A 70 1.44 -9.71 -33.14
C ASP A 70 0.61 -8.66 -33.90
N LYS A 71 -0.52 -8.22 -33.35
CA LYS A 71 -1.36 -7.17 -33.95
C LYS A 71 -0.67 -5.81 -33.99
N VAL A 72 0.10 -5.46 -32.95
CA VAL A 72 0.88 -4.22 -32.90
C VAL A 72 2.06 -4.30 -33.87
N SER A 73 2.70 -5.45 -33.99
CA SER A 73 3.80 -5.66 -34.94
C SER A 73 3.37 -5.65 -36.41
N GLN A 74 2.12 -6.02 -36.71
CA GLN A 74 1.62 -6.13 -38.08
C GLN A 74 0.85 -4.89 -38.57
N LYS A 75 0.45 -3.94 -37.71
CA LYS A 75 -0.33 -2.76 -38.10
C LYS A 75 0.13 -1.47 -37.40
N GLY A 76 0.34 -0.41 -38.20
CA GLY A 76 0.55 0.97 -37.73
C GLY A 76 1.99 1.48 -37.90
N PHE A 77 2.26 2.71 -37.43
CA PHE A 77 3.58 3.37 -37.47
C PHE A 77 4.72 2.51 -36.89
N LEU A 78 4.42 1.63 -35.95
CA LEU A 78 5.39 0.70 -35.38
C LEU A 78 5.76 -0.44 -36.34
N ALA A 79 4.86 -0.90 -37.22
CA ALA A 79 5.14 -1.97 -38.17
C ALA A 79 6.21 -1.58 -39.22
N GLU A 80 6.30 -0.29 -39.57
CA GLU A 80 7.35 0.25 -40.46
C GLU A 80 8.73 0.31 -39.78
N ILE A 81 8.76 0.56 -38.47
CA ILE A 81 10.00 0.57 -37.67
C ILE A 81 10.48 -0.86 -37.39
N MET A 82 9.53 -1.79 -37.21
CA MET A 82 9.78 -3.18 -36.83
C MET A 82 10.29 -4.05 -37.99
N GLN A 83 10.03 -3.69 -39.26
CA GLN A 83 10.48 -4.42 -40.45
C GLN A 83 11.96 -4.20 -40.84
N ARG A 84 12.73 -3.43 -40.08
CA ARG A 84 14.19 -3.33 -40.28
C ARG A 84 14.87 -4.59 -39.72
N ASP A 85 15.69 -5.26 -40.53
CA ASP A 85 16.30 -6.57 -40.21
C ASP A 85 17.04 -6.60 -38.86
N ASP A 86 17.71 -5.50 -38.50
CA ASP A 86 18.40 -5.37 -37.21
C ASP A 86 17.41 -5.39 -36.04
N VAL A 87 16.24 -4.76 -36.20
CA VAL A 87 15.23 -4.54 -35.16
C VAL A 87 14.42 -5.82 -34.91
N GLN A 88 14.15 -6.61 -35.95
CA GLN A 88 13.40 -7.87 -35.87
C GLN A 88 14.05 -8.87 -34.88
N SER A 89 15.38 -8.97 -34.88
CA SER A 89 16.12 -9.93 -34.03
C SER A 89 16.11 -9.55 -32.54
N TYR A 90 16.23 -8.25 -32.21
CA TYR A 90 16.13 -7.75 -30.84
C TYR A 90 14.71 -7.79 -30.31
N LEU A 91 13.71 -7.54 -31.17
CA LEU A 91 12.30 -7.63 -30.80
C LEU A 91 11.87 -9.05 -30.51
N THR A 92 12.26 -10.02 -31.33
CA THR A 92 11.89 -11.43 -31.12
C THR A 92 12.49 -11.97 -29.81
N LYS A 93 13.76 -11.60 -29.51
CA LYS A 93 14.41 -11.92 -28.24
C LYS A 93 13.72 -11.22 -27.05
N GLY A 94 13.49 -9.90 -27.15
CA GLY A 94 12.82 -9.12 -26.10
C GLY A 94 11.38 -9.57 -25.83
N GLN A 95 10.61 -9.92 -26.87
CA GLN A 95 9.26 -10.48 -26.75
C GLN A 95 9.30 -11.83 -26.03
N SER A 96 10.27 -12.70 -26.36
CA SER A 96 10.44 -13.99 -25.69
C SER A 96 10.81 -13.83 -24.21
N GLU A 97 11.67 -12.86 -23.86
CA GLU A 97 12.06 -12.58 -22.48
C GLU A 97 10.92 -11.96 -21.67
N ILE A 98 10.19 -10.98 -22.23
CA ILE A 98 9.02 -10.38 -21.59
C ILE A 98 7.96 -11.45 -21.34
N LEU A 99 7.63 -12.28 -22.34
CA LEU A 99 6.68 -13.37 -22.19
C LEU A 99 7.14 -14.38 -21.12
N ASN A 100 8.42 -14.73 -21.10
CA ASN A 100 8.98 -15.63 -20.08
C ASN A 100 8.92 -15.01 -18.67
N ASN A 101 9.21 -13.71 -18.54
CA ASN A 101 9.15 -13.00 -17.27
C ASN A 101 7.71 -12.82 -16.77
N VAL A 102 6.78 -12.52 -17.67
CA VAL A 102 5.33 -12.51 -17.37
C VAL A 102 4.88 -13.90 -16.93
N LYS A 103 5.29 -14.96 -17.64
CA LYS A 103 4.95 -16.34 -17.26
C LYS A 103 5.54 -16.71 -15.89
N LYS A 104 6.80 -16.36 -15.62
CA LYS A 104 7.42 -16.54 -14.29
C LYS A 104 6.68 -15.75 -13.21
N PHE A 105 6.29 -14.51 -13.48
CA PHE A 105 5.52 -13.67 -12.56
C PHE A 105 4.16 -14.30 -12.26
N LEU A 106 3.40 -14.72 -13.30
CA LEU A 106 2.12 -15.40 -13.14
C LEU A 106 2.23 -16.73 -12.38
N LEU A 107 3.28 -17.51 -12.63
CA LEU A 107 3.55 -18.75 -11.90
C LEU A 107 3.96 -18.48 -10.45
N SER A 108 4.79 -17.46 -10.19
CA SER A 108 5.13 -17.04 -8.82
C SER A 108 3.90 -16.52 -8.07
N LEU A 109 3.02 -15.77 -8.74
CA LEU A 109 1.72 -15.39 -8.20
C LEU A 109 0.92 -16.65 -7.91
N SER A 110 0.77 -17.58 -8.85
CA SER A 110 0.05 -18.83 -8.66
C SER A 110 0.60 -19.68 -7.52
N ASN A 111 1.91 -19.70 -7.27
CA ASN A 111 2.49 -20.43 -6.15
C ASN A 111 2.26 -19.70 -4.81
N SER A 112 2.38 -18.37 -4.83
CA SER A 112 2.11 -17.53 -3.65
C SER A 112 0.63 -17.60 -3.26
N PHE A 113 -0.26 -17.64 -4.25
CA PHE A 113 -1.70 -17.72 -4.12
C PHE A 113 -2.26 -19.14 -4.03
N GLY A 114 -1.59 -20.17 -4.57
CA GLY A 114 -1.95 -21.58 -4.35
C GLY A 114 -1.90 -21.95 -2.86
N SER A 115 -1.14 -21.17 -2.09
CA SER A 115 -1.13 -21.18 -0.64
C SER A 115 -2.22 -20.30 0.01
N LEU A 116 -3.27 -19.87 -0.70
CA LEU A 116 -4.33 -19.00 -0.17
C LEU A 116 -4.98 -19.54 1.11
N PHE A 117 -5.06 -20.85 1.29
CA PHE A 117 -5.47 -21.47 2.56
C PHE A 117 -4.52 -21.13 3.72
N SER A 118 -3.20 -21.11 3.48
CA SER A 118 -2.20 -20.67 4.46
C SER A 118 -2.21 -19.15 4.65
N LEU A 119 -2.50 -18.36 3.60
CA LEU A 119 -2.70 -16.92 3.74
C LEU A 119 -3.94 -16.59 4.57
N VAL A 120 -5.07 -17.28 4.38
CA VAL A 120 -6.27 -17.10 5.20
C VAL A 120 -6.00 -17.54 6.64
N ALA A 121 -5.32 -18.68 6.86
CA ALA A 121 -4.91 -19.11 8.20
C ALA A 121 -3.97 -18.10 8.86
N ASN A 122 -3.01 -17.54 8.12
CA ASN A 122 -2.09 -16.50 8.61
C ASN A 122 -2.81 -15.16 8.84
N VAL A 123 -3.81 -14.82 8.02
CA VAL A 123 -4.65 -13.63 8.22
C VAL A 123 -5.48 -13.79 9.50
N VAL A 124 -6.03 -14.97 9.79
CA VAL A 124 -6.69 -15.24 11.07
C VAL A 124 -5.71 -15.10 12.24
N VAL A 125 -4.52 -15.72 12.15
CA VAL A 125 -3.46 -15.57 13.18
C VAL A 125 -3.06 -14.10 13.34
N THR A 126 -2.93 -13.35 12.25
CA THR A 126 -2.57 -11.93 12.27
C THR A 126 -3.68 -11.07 12.84
N ILE A 127 -4.94 -11.34 12.51
CA ILE A 127 -6.13 -10.66 13.05
C ILE A 127 -6.30 -10.93 14.55
N VAL A 128 -5.82 -12.07 15.06
CA VAL A 128 -5.81 -12.34 16.50
C VAL A 128 -4.57 -11.72 17.17
N THR A 129 -3.41 -11.86 16.54
CA THR A 129 -2.11 -11.47 17.11
C THR A 129 -1.92 -9.95 17.10
N VAL A 130 -2.31 -9.25 16.03
CA VAL A 130 -2.13 -7.80 15.92
C VAL A 130 -2.93 -7.05 16.99
N PRO A 131 -4.23 -7.30 17.23
CA PRO A 131 -4.95 -6.69 18.34
C PRO A 131 -4.37 -7.07 19.70
N PHE A 132 -3.85 -8.28 19.86
CA PHE A 132 -3.18 -8.70 21.09
C PHE A 132 -1.89 -7.90 21.32
N VAL A 133 -1.01 -7.83 20.33
CA VAL A 133 0.22 -7.01 20.36
C VAL A 133 -0.10 -5.53 20.57
N LEU A 134 -1.08 -5.00 19.83
CA LEU A 134 -1.56 -3.62 19.99
C LEU A 134 -2.13 -3.37 21.39
N PHE A 135 -2.86 -4.32 21.97
CA PHE A 135 -3.36 -4.22 23.34
C PHE A 135 -2.21 -4.10 24.34
N TYR A 136 -1.18 -4.95 24.25
CA TYR A 136 0.00 -4.84 25.12
C TYR A 136 0.81 -3.56 24.85
N MET A 137 0.97 -3.15 23.58
CA MET A 137 1.64 -1.90 23.24
C MET A 137 0.90 -0.66 23.75
N LEU A 138 -0.44 -0.64 23.70
CA LEU A 138 -1.25 0.45 24.23
C LEU A 138 -1.34 0.42 25.76
N ARG A 139 -1.42 -0.78 26.35
CA ARG A 139 -1.49 -0.98 27.80
C ARG A 139 -0.16 -0.68 28.48
N ASP A 140 0.95 -1.14 27.93
CA ASP A 140 2.27 -1.05 28.59
C ASP A 140 3.20 -0.02 27.91
N GLY A 141 2.78 0.60 26.81
CA GLY A 141 3.58 1.61 26.09
C GLY A 141 3.97 2.82 26.93
N TYR A 142 3.15 3.22 27.91
CA TYR A 142 3.48 4.31 28.84
C TYR A 142 4.64 3.97 29.78
N LYS A 143 5.00 2.69 29.93
CA LYS A 143 6.12 2.22 30.76
C LYS A 143 7.45 2.18 30.00
N LEU A 144 7.43 2.20 28.67
CA LEU A 144 8.64 2.14 27.84
C LEU A 144 9.53 3.37 28.03
N ILE A 145 8.94 4.57 28.01
CA ILE A 145 9.69 5.83 28.16
C ILE A 145 10.39 5.91 29.54
N PRO A 146 9.71 5.68 30.68
CA PRO A 146 10.37 5.59 31.99
C PRO A 146 11.44 4.50 32.09
N GLY A 147 11.25 3.36 31.40
CA GLY A 147 12.25 2.29 31.35
C GLY A 147 13.54 2.72 30.64
N ILE A 148 13.42 3.43 29.51
CA ILE A 148 14.56 3.97 28.76
C ILE A 148 15.25 5.10 29.53
N LYS A 149 14.48 5.94 30.25
CA LYS A 149 15.04 7.02 31.10
C LYS A 149 16.08 6.52 32.11
N LYS A 150 15.91 5.30 32.64
CA LYS A 150 16.85 4.71 33.61
C LYS A 150 18.26 4.52 33.04
N TYR A 151 18.39 4.36 31.72
CA TYR A 151 19.68 4.20 31.05
C TYR A 151 20.35 5.54 30.70
N PHE A 152 19.62 6.67 30.81
CA PHE A 152 20.11 8.01 30.48
C PHE A 152 19.81 9.03 31.60
N PRO A 153 20.36 8.85 32.82
CA PRO A 153 19.99 9.63 34.00
C PRO A 153 20.24 11.15 33.87
N SER A 154 21.26 11.57 33.11
CA SER A 154 21.59 13.00 32.93
C SER A 154 20.82 13.70 31.80
N ASN A 155 20.18 12.95 30.90
CA ASN A 155 19.47 13.49 29.74
C ASN A 155 18.08 12.86 29.53
N GLY A 156 17.48 12.29 30.57
CA GLY A 156 16.26 11.49 30.49
C GLY A 156 15.09 12.24 29.84
N ASP A 157 14.93 13.54 30.14
CA ASP A 157 13.85 14.36 29.57
C ASP A 157 14.10 14.67 28.08
N LYS A 158 15.36 14.87 27.69
CA LYS A 158 15.73 15.06 26.27
C LYS A 158 15.52 13.77 25.47
N MET A 159 15.78 12.62 26.08
CA MET A 159 15.56 11.31 25.47
C MET A 159 14.06 11.02 25.31
N GLU A 160 13.25 11.34 26.32
CA GLU A 160 11.79 11.25 26.22
C GLU A 160 11.24 12.11 25.07
N ASP A 161 11.68 13.37 24.97
CA ASP A 161 11.23 14.26 23.91
C ASP A 161 11.63 13.74 22.51
N LEU A 162 12.86 13.25 22.35
CA LEU A 162 13.30 12.63 21.10
C LEU A 162 12.46 11.39 20.74
N MET A 163 12.23 10.49 21.70
CA MET A 163 11.43 9.28 21.50
C MET A 163 9.98 9.62 21.13
N ARG A 164 9.40 10.63 21.76
CA ARG A 164 8.06 11.13 21.41
C ARG A 164 8.02 11.65 19.98
N GLN A 165 8.99 12.47 19.57
CA GLN A 165 9.07 13.00 18.21
C GLN A 165 9.25 11.88 17.17
N MET A 166 10.11 10.90 17.42
CA MET A 166 10.27 9.73 16.55
C MET A 166 8.96 8.93 16.43
N ASN A 167 8.28 8.67 17.55
CA ASN A 167 7.01 7.96 17.56
C ASN A 167 5.92 8.72 16.80
N GLU A 168 5.84 10.03 16.95
CA GLU A 168 4.91 10.86 16.18
C GLU A 168 5.21 10.81 14.68
N THR A 169 6.48 10.89 14.29
CA THR A 169 6.90 10.80 12.88
C THR A 169 6.49 9.44 12.28
N ILE A 170 6.79 8.34 12.95
CA ILE A 170 6.42 6.99 12.49
C ILE A 170 4.90 6.84 12.44
N SER A 171 4.19 7.25 13.49
CA SER A 171 2.74 7.12 13.58
C SER A 171 2.03 7.90 12.46
N ARG A 172 2.46 9.14 12.21
CA ARG A 172 1.90 9.97 11.12
C ARG A 172 2.20 9.36 9.75
N TYR A 173 3.41 8.84 9.54
CA TYR A 173 3.75 8.18 8.28
C TYR A 173 2.92 6.91 8.05
N ILE A 174 2.87 5.99 9.01
CA ILE A 174 2.14 4.72 8.87
C ILE A 174 0.64 5.00 8.66
N ALA A 175 0.04 5.89 9.45
CA ALA A 175 -1.36 6.25 9.29
C ALA A 175 -1.62 6.90 7.92
N GLY A 176 -0.71 7.78 7.49
CA GLY A 176 -0.81 8.42 6.20
C GLY A 176 -0.70 7.43 5.04
N GLN A 177 0.31 6.56 5.07
CA GLN A 177 0.53 5.52 4.06
C GLN A 177 -0.65 4.56 3.99
N ALA A 178 -1.25 4.18 5.11
CA ALA A 178 -2.43 3.32 5.12
C ALA A 178 -3.64 3.98 4.45
N ILE A 179 -3.90 5.27 4.72
CA ILE A 179 -4.97 6.02 4.08
C ILE A 179 -4.71 6.14 2.57
N GLU A 180 -3.47 6.39 2.18
CA GLU A 180 -3.07 6.53 0.78
C GLU A 180 -3.25 5.21 0.00
N CYS A 181 -2.71 4.10 0.51
CA CYS A 181 -2.92 2.75 -0.04
C CYS A 181 -4.41 2.39 -0.18
N LEU A 182 -5.22 2.67 0.85
CA LEU A 182 -6.66 2.42 0.81
C LEU A 182 -7.36 3.29 -0.22
N SER A 183 -7.01 4.56 -0.30
CA SER A 183 -7.62 5.50 -1.25
C SER A 183 -7.32 5.09 -2.69
N VAL A 184 -6.06 4.78 -3.00
CA VAL A 184 -5.66 4.28 -4.32
C VAL A 184 -6.36 2.96 -4.64
N GLY A 185 -6.39 2.00 -3.71
CA GLY A 185 -7.05 0.73 -3.94
C GLY A 185 -8.54 0.84 -4.23
N ILE A 186 -9.26 1.71 -3.50
CA ILE A 186 -10.69 1.98 -3.72
C ILE A 186 -10.91 2.67 -5.08
N LEU A 187 -10.14 3.71 -5.38
CA LEU A 187 -10.27 4.44 -6.64
C LEU A 187 -9.95 3.56 -7.84
N SER A 188 -8.91 2.73 -7.75
CA SER A 188 -8.57 1.73 -8.76
C SER A 188 -9.67 0.68 -8.91
N PHE A 189 -10.23 0.16 -7.81
CA PHE A 189 -11.35 -0.78 -7.86
C PHE A 189 -12.55 -0.18 -8.60
N ILE A 190 -12.95 1.05 -8.25
CA ILE A 190 -14.07 1.74 -8.90
C ILE A 190 -13.76 1.96 -10.38
N GLY A 191 -12.61 2.52 -10.71
CA GLY A 191 -12.22 2.82 -12.09
C GLY A 191 -12.14 1.57 -12.97
N TYR A 192 -11.51 0.51 -12.49
CA TYR A 192 -11.41 -0.75 -13.22
C TYR A 192 -12.76 -1.47 -13.34
N SER A 193 -13.63 -1.36 -12.33
CA SER A 193 -15.00 -1.89 -12.42
C SER A 193 -15.83 -1.16 -13.48
N LEU A 194 -15.70 0.17 -13.59
CA LEU A 194 -16.40 0.96 -14.61
C LEU A 194 -15.95 0.62 -16.04
N VAL A 195 -14.66 0.29 -16.21
CA VAL A 195 -14.11 -0.17 -17.49
C VAL A 195 -14.51 -1.62 -17.81
N GLY A 196 -14.96 -2.38 -16.81
CA GLY A 196 -15.32 -3.80 -16.94
C GLY A 196 -14.12 -4.74 -16.87
N VAL A 197 -13.05 -4.35 -16.17
CA VAL A 197 -11.87 -5.21 -15.96
C VAL A 197 -12.25 -6.45 -15.16
N PRO A 198 -11.94 -7.67 -15.66
CA PRO A 198 -12.12 -8.88 -14.87
C PRO A 198 -11.38 -8.74 -13.55
N TYR A 199 -11.99 -9.23 -12.47
CA TYR A 199 -11.35 -9.25 -11.17
C TYR A 199 -10.92 -7.85 -10.67
N ALA A 200 -11.67 -6.80 -11.03
CA ALA A 200 -11.36 -5.41 -10.69
C ALA A 200 -11.11 -5.19 -9.17
N LEU A 201 -11.79 -5.95 -8.30
CA LEU A 201 -11.55 -5.91 -6.85
C LEU A 201 -10.14 -6.40 -6.51
N LEU A 202 -9.75 -7.58 -7.00
CA LEU A 202 -8.43 -8.15 -6.79
C LEU A 202 -7.33 -7.20 -7.31
N VAL A 203 -7.53 -6.65 -8.51
CA VAL A 203 -6.60 -5.71 -9.14
C VAL A 203 -6.52 -4.39 -8.36
N GLY A 204 -7.65 -3.87 -7.88
CA GLY A 204 -7.70 -2.67 -7.04
C GLY A 204 -6.98 -2.86 -5.71
N ILE A 205 -7.21 -3.99 -5.03
CA ILE A 205 -6.49 -4.34 -3.79
C ILE A 205 -4.99 -4.45 -4.06
N PHE A 206 -4.59 -5.12 -5.15
CA PHE A 206 -3.19 -5.23 -5.53
C PHE A 206 -2.57 -3.86 -5.77
N ALA A 207 -3.24 -2.98 -6.52
CA ALA A 207 -2.78 -1.62 -6.78
C ALA A 207 -2.61 -0.81 -5.48
N GLY A 208 -3.56 -0.91 -4.55
CA GLY A 208 -3.47 -0.26 -3.24
C GLY A 208 -2.31 -0.78 -2.39
N ILE A 209 -2.08 -2.10 -2.35
CA ILE A 209 -0.97 -2.72 -1.63
C ILE A 209 0.37 -2.29 -2.23
N THR A 210 0.53 -2.34 -3.56
CA THR A 210 1.79 -1.97 -4.19
C THR A 210 2.10 -0.49 -4.03
N ASN A 211 1.07 0.37 -3.87
CA ASN A 211 1.22 1.79 -3.59
C ASN A 211 1.96 2.10 -2.28
N ILE A 212 2.19 1.10 -1.41
CA ILE A 212 3.06 1.24 -0.23
C ILE A 212 4.49 1.67 -0.59
N ILE A 213 4.93 1.42 -1.83
CA ILE A 213 6.21 1.88 -2.37
C ILE A 213 5.96 3.12 -3.22
N PRO A 214 6.26 4.33 -2.73
CA PRO A 214 5.97 5.56 -3.47
C PRO A 214 6.65 5.58 -4.84
N TYR A 215 6.00 6.18 -5.82
CA TYR A 215 6.40 6.28 -7.23
C TYR A 215 6.51 4.95 -7.98
N LEU A 216 6.89 3.83 -7.37
CA LEU A 216 6.97 2.52 -8.03
C LEU A 216 5.64 1.77 -7.98
N GLY A 217 4.95 1.85 -6.86
CA GLY A 217 3.70 1.15 -6.58
C GLY A 217 2.61 1.27 -7.64
N PRO A 218 2.35 2.47 -8.18
CA PRO A 218 1.40 2.66 -9.29
C PRO A 218 1.74 1.82 -10.52
N TYR A 219 3.01 1.79 -10.91
CA TYR A 219 3.45 1.06 -12.09
C TYR A 219 3.36 -0.45 -11.86
N ILE A 220 3.75 -0.92 -10.67
CA ILE A 220 3.60 -2.34 -10.31
C ILE A 220 2.12 -2.72 -10.30
N GLY A 221 1.26 -1.88 -9.72
CA GLY A 221 -0.19 -2.07 -9.64
C GLY A 221 -0.89 -2.08 -11.00
N LEU A 222 -0.35 -1.38 -11.99
CA LEU A 222 -0.86 -1.34 -13.36
C LEU A 222 -0.61 -2.65 -14.14
N ILE A 223 0.46 -3.39 -13.82
CA ILE A 223 0.85 -4.62 -14.53
C ILE A 223 -0.29 -5.64 -14.61
N PRO A 224 -0.90 -6.10 -13.50
CA PRO A 224 -1.98 -7.08 -13.56
C PRO A 224 -3.22 -6.53 -14.28
N ALA A 225 -3.53 -5.24 -14.12
CA ALA A 225 -4.66 -4.61 -14.81
C ALA A 225 -4.49 -4.65 -16.34
N LEU A 226 -3.29 -4.32 -16.83
CA LEU A 226 -2.96 -4.36 -18.26
C LEU A 226 -2.94 -5.79 -18.81
N LEU A 227 -2.44 -6.74 -18.02
CA LEU A 227 -2.37 -8.14 -18.40
C LEU A 227 -3.77 -8.74 -18.60
N LEU A 228 -4.70 -8.43 -17.70
CA LEU A 228 -6.08 -8.86 -17.83
C LEU A 228 -6.75 -8.17 -19.03
N ALA A 229 -6.59 -6.85 -19.16
CA ALA A 229 -7.19 -6.09 -20.25
C ALA A 229 -6.69 -6.49 -21.65
N SER A 230 -5.41 -6.89 -21.77
CA SER A 230 -4.81 -7.27 -23.06
C SER A 230 -5.47 -8.49 -23.71
N SER A 231 -6.08 -9.34 -22.89
CA SER A 231 -6.75 -10.56 -23.34
C SER A 231 -8.18 -10.33 -23.82
N HIS A 232 -8.71 -9.12 -23.59
CA HIS A 232 -10.01 -8.71 -24.06
C HIS A 232 -9.91 -7.79 -25.28
N SER A 233 -9.30 -6.61 -25.15
CA SER A 233 -9.18 -5.67 -26.28
C SER A 233 -8.16 -4.56 -26.04
N LEU A 234 -7.60 -4.03 -27.13
CA LEU A 234 -6.73 -2.85 -27.09
C LEU A 234 -7.45 -1.62 -26.50
N LYS A 235 -8.74 -1.45 -26.83
CA LYS A 235 -9.58 -0.36 -26.30
C LYS A 235 -9.64 -0.40 -24.77
N MET A 236 -9.79 -1.59 -24.21
CA MET A 236 -9.82 -1.79 -22.77
C MET A 236 -8.47 -1.50 -22.10
N MET A 237 -7.36 -1.90 -22.71
CA MET A 237 -6.01 -1.54 -22.21
C MET A 237 -5.83 -0.02 -22.14
N ILE A 238 -6.27 0.70 -23.18
CA ILE A 238 -6.21 2.17 -23.20
C ILE A 238 -7.01 2.76 -22.03
N PHE A 239 -8.22 2.27 -21.80
CA PHE A 239 -9.03 2.72 -20.65
C PHE A 239 -8.41 2.38 -19.29
N VAL A 240 -7.75 1.22 -19.15
CA VAL A 240 -7.00 0.88 -17.93
C VAL A 240 -5.88 1.88 -17.66
N VAL A 241 -5.11 2.27 -18.69
CA VAL A 241 -4.08 3.31 -18.56
C VAL A 241 -4.70 4.65 -18.17
N ILE A 242 -5.82 5.04 -18.80
CA ILE A 242 -6.52 6.29 -18.48
C ILE A 242 -6.99 6.27 -17.02
N VAL A 243 -7.60 5.18 -16.56
CA VAL A 243 -8.01 5.03 -15.15
C VAL A 243 -6.81 5.18 -14.23
N CYS A 244 -5.70 4.48 -14.51
CA CYS A 244 -4.49 4.58 -13.71
C CYS A 244 -3.98 6.03 -13.63
N VAL A 245 -3.90 6.73 -14.77
CA VAL A 245 -3.50 8.15 -14.80
C VAL A 245 -4.45 9.01 -13.97
N VAL A 246 -5.77 8.85 -14.10
CA VAL A 246 -6.75 9.60 -13.30
C VAL A 246 -6.57 9.34 -11.82
N VAL A 247 -6.41 8.07 -11.41
CA VAL A 247 -6.17 7.71 -10.00
C VAL A 247 -4.88 8.35 -9.50
N GLN A 248 -3.80 8.33 -10.29
CA GLN A 248 -2.53 8.95 -9.92
C GLN A 248 -2.59 10.47 -9.85
N GLN A 249 -3.39 11.12 -10.70
CA GLN A 249 -3.63 12.55 -10.60
C GLN A 249 -4.43 12.92 -9.34
N ILE A 250 -5.41 12.10 -8.96
CA ILE A 250 -6.14 12.28 -7.70
C ILE A 250 -5.18 12.06 -6.52
N ASP A 251 -4.36 11.01 -6.58
CA ASP A 251 -3.41 10.69 -5.54
C ASP A 251 -2.37 11.80 -5.33
N GLY A 252 -1.63 12.15 -6.37
CA GLY A 252 -0.56 13.15 -6.29
C GLY A 252 -1.03 14.57 -5.97
N ASN A 253 -2.23 14.95 -6.40
CA ASN A 253 -2.73 16.33 -6.20
C ASN A 253 -3.63 16.50 -4.98
N LEU A 254 -4.34 15.45 -4.54
CA LEU A 254 -5.32 15.55 -3.45
C LEU A 254 -4.96 14.67 -2.26
N ILE A 255 -4.68 13.38 -2.47
CA ILE A 255 -4.50 12.44 -1.36
C ILE A 255 -3.13 12.66 -0.71
N TYR A 256 -2.06 12.55 -1.48
CA TYR A 256 -0.70 12.63 -0.98
C TYR A 256 -0.41 13.94 -0.21
N PRO A 257 -0.77 15.14 -0.70
CA PRO A 257 -0.52 16.39 0.03
C PRO A 257 -1.30 16.53 1.34
N ASN A 258 -2.51 15.98 1.40
CA ASN A 258 -3.38 16.08 2.58
C ASN A 258 -3.05 15.02 3.64
N VAL A 259 -2.42 13.92 3.24
CA VAL A 259 -2.20 12.75 4.09
C VAL A 259 -0.73 12.61 4.52
N ILE A 260 0.22 12.75 3.58
CA ILE A 260 1.66 12.51 3.82
C ILE A 260 2.49 13.81 3.66
N GLY A 261 2.16 14.63 2.64
CA GLY A 261 3.02 15.72 2.17
C GLY A 261 3.41 16.76 3.22
N LYS A 262 2.53 17.05 4.18
CA LYS A 262 2.82 17.99 5.29
C LYS A 262 3.63 17.38 6.44
N SER A 263 3.69 16.05 6.54
CA SER A 263 4.18 15.36 7.73
C SER A 263 5.68 15.05 7.69
N LEU A 264 6.27 14.89 6.49
CA LEU A 264 7.65 14.39 6.37
C LEU A 264 8.64 15.36 5.71
N GLU A 265 8.17 16.34 4.93
CA GLU A 265 9.02 17.34 4.23
C GLU A 265 10.22 16.70 3.49
N ILE A 266 10.01 15.54 2.86
CA ILE A 266 11.07 14.83 2.13
C ILE A 266 10.98 15.26 0.68
N HIS A 267 12.10 15.71 0.13
CA HIS A 267 12.17 16.06 -1.29
C HIS A 267 11.95 14.80 -2.15
N PRO A 268 11.15 14.84 -3.23
CA PRO A 268 10.87 13.68 -4.09
C PRO A 268 12.14 12.94 -4.55
N LEU A 269 13.19 13.68 -4.93
CA LEU A 269 14.48 13.10 -5.30
C LEU A 269 15.09 12.24 -4.19
N THR A 270 14.96 12.64 -2.93
CA THR A 270 15.45 11.86 -1.79
C THR A 270 14.69 10.54 -1.65
N ILE A 271 13.38 10.53 -1.93
CA ILE A 271 12.59 9.30 -1.91
C ILE A 271 13.10 8.35 -3.00
N ILE A 272 13.32 8.83 -4.22
CA ILE A 272 13.84 8.02 -5.33
C ILE A 272 15.21 7.42 -4.98
N LEU A 273 16.13 8.24 -4.45
CA LEU A 273 17.46 7.78 -4.04
C LEU A 273 17.39 6.75 -2.90
N LEU A 274 16.51 6.97 -1.91
CA LEU A 274 16.29 6.01 -0.82
C LEU A 274 15.78 4.68 -1.32
N LEU A 275 14.82 4.69 -2.24
CA LEU A 275 14.27 3.45 -2.82
C LEU A 275 15.34 2.68 -3.60
N LEU A 276 16.22 3.37 -4.33
CA LEU A 276 17.30 2.75 -5.07
C LEU A 276 18.35 2.12 -4.12
N VAL A 277 18.76 2.85 -3.08
CA VAL A 277 19.74 2.35 -2.09
C VAL A 277 19.15 1.24 -1.23
N ALA A 278 17.99 1.48 -0.62
CA ALA A 278 17.37 0.51 0.29
C ALA A 278 16.88 -0.74 -0.47
N GLY A 279 16.39 -0.56 -1.69
CA GLY A 279 16.03 -1.66 -2.59
C GLY A 279 17.22 -2.55 -2.94
N ASN A 280 18.40 -1.98 -3.16
CA ASN A 280 19.61 -2.76 -3.41
C ASN A 280 20.11 -3.48 -2.13
N LEU A 281 20.00 -2.85 -0.96
CA LEU A 281 20.48 -3.42 0.30
C LEU A 281 19.59 -4.55 0.85
N ALA A 282 18.27 -4.38 0.80
CA ALA A 282 17.31 -5.26 1.48
C ALA A 282 16.09 -5.63 0.62
N GLY A 283 16.17 -5.40 -0.70
CA GLY A 283 15.08 -5.73 -1.63
C GLY A 283 13.79 -4.99 -1.31
N LEU A 284 12.67 -5.70 -1.45
CA LEU A 284 11.32 -5.19 -1.21
C LEU A 284 11.15 -4.63 0.21
N LEU A 285 11.69 -5.32 1.22
CA LEU A 285 11.62 -4.86 2.62
C LEU A 285 12.36 -3.53 2.80
N GLY A 286 13.50 -3.36 2.14
CA GLY A 286 14.24 -2.10 2.12
C GLY A 286 13.44 -0.97 1.50
N MET A 287 12.74 -1.21 0.39
CA MET A 287 11.89 -0.19 -0.25
C MET A 287 10.73 0.27 0.64
N ILE A 288 10.11 -0.66 1.38
CA ILE A 288 9.00 -0.35 2.31
C ILE A 288 9.50 0.39 3.55
N LEU A 289 10.62 -0.07 4.14
CA LEU A 289 11.13 0.47 5.40
C LEU A 289 12.09 1.66 5.23
N GLY A 290 12.57 1.93 4.02
CA GLY A 290 13.57 2.96 3.77
C GLY A 290 13.08 4.37 4.11
N ILE A 291 11.84 4.70 3.74
CA ILE A 291 11.23 6.01 4.01
C ILE A 291 10.98 6.24 5.50
N PRO A 292 10.32 5.34 6.26
CA PRO A 292 10.13 5.55 7.69
C PRO A 292 11.46 5.58 8.45
N LEU A 293 12.43 4.73 8.07
CA LEU A 293 13.77 4.78 8.67
C LEU A 293 14.44 6.13 8.44
N TYR A 294 14.41 6.63 7.20
CA TYR A 294 14.95 7.94 6.86
C TYR A 294 14.26 9.06 7.65
N ALA A 295 12.92 9.01 7.77
CA ALA A 295 12.15 10.00 8.53
C ALA A 295 12.57 10.04 10.00
N VAL A 296 12.83 8.88 10.60
CA VAL A 296 13.36 8.76 11.96
C VAL A 296 14.75 9.35 12.06
N VAL A 297 15.67 8.98 11.16
CA VAL A 297 17.04 9.52 11.14
C VAL A 297 17.02 11.04 10.98
N LYS A 298 16.21 11.57 10.05
CA LYS A 298 16.02 13.01 9.85
C LYS A 298 15.51 13.69 11.13
N THR A 299 14.58 13.06 11.85
CA THR A 299 14.06 13.57 13.13
C THR A 299 15.17 13.66 14.18
N VAL A 300 15.97 12.60 14.32
CA VAL A 300 17.12 12.55 15.24
C VAL A 300 18.15 13.64 14.91
N VAL A 301 18.53 13.77 13.64
CA VAL A 301 19.51 14.78 13.20
C VAL A 301 18.98 16.20 13.45
N LYS A 302 17.71 16.48 13.12
CA LYS A 302 17.09 17.79 13.35
C LYS A 302 17.04 18.14 14.84
N TYR A 303 16.75 17.16 15.69
CA TYR A 303 16.72 17.33 17.14
C TYR A 303 18.10 17.71 17.70
N PHE A 304 19.15 16.96 17.35
CA PHE A 304 20.52 17.27 17.81
C PHE A 304 21.04 18.60 17.25
N TYR A 305 20.75 18.92 15.99
CA TYR A 305 21.12 20.20 15.39
C TYR A 305 20.44 21.39 16.10
N GLY A 306 19.16 21.22 16.50
CA GLY A 306 18.43 22.21 17.29
C GLY A 306 19.10 22.49 18.64
N ILE A 307 19.50 21.43 19.36
CA ILE A 307 20.24 21.56 20.63
C ILE A 307 21.57 22.29 20.43
N TYR A 308 22.33 21.92 19.39
CA TYR A 308 23.61 22.57 19.08
C TYR A 308 23.45 24.08 18.82
N ARG A 309 22.44 24.45 18.03
CA ARG A 309 22.17 25.86 17.71
C ARG A 309 21.74 26.67 18.95
N LEU A 310 20.92 26.11 19.82
CA LEU A 310 20.52 26.76 21.08
C LEU A 310 21.73 27.01 21.98
N ARG A 311 22.65 26.05 22.06
CA ARG A 311 23.87 26.18 22.86
C ARG A 311 24.82 27.27 22.34
N LYS A 312 24.90 27.45 21.02
CA LYS A 312 25.73 28.49 20.37
C LYS A 312 25.12 29.89 20.47
N SER A 313 23.81 30.02 20.68
CA SER A 313 23.13 31.31 20.85
C SER A 313 23.22 31.87 22.27
N HIS A 314 23.56 31.05 23.26
CA HIS A 314 23.66 31.42 24.69
C HIS A 314 25.13 31.45 25.17
N SER A 315 26.09 31.38 24.24
CA SER A 315 27.52 31.55 24.48
C SER A 315 28.03 32.74 23.67
#